data_AF-A0A5B8M692-F1
#
_entry.id   AF-A0A5B8M692-F1
#
_cell.length_a   1.000
_cell.length_b   1.000
_cell.length_c   1.000
_cell.angle_alpha   90.00
_cell.angle_beta   90.00
_cell.angle_gamma   90.00
#
_symmetry.space_group_name_H-M   'P 1'
#
loop_
_entity.id
_entity.type
_entity.pdbx_description
1 polymer ?
#
loop_
_entity_poly.entity_id
_entity_poly.type
_entity_poly.pdbx_seq_one_letter_code
_entity_poly.pdbx_strand_id
1 'polypeptide(L)'
;MVPPSPSAVAGPTVPSPRPGVTADAASEAKAAAWLAGARVPPGATLVKSPPPGTAIDDQEQGWWCEPMAEREAYWTVSGMTMVEVANWLRAHPSNGLTVVDPPPLETPSPDATNDYVHDFPSPTAFEGMTFNLATWGNDSAVIHLQLAVLSTNSACATAGPGQQLMTAGG
;
A
#
# COMPACT_ATOMS: atom_id res chain seq x y z
N MET A 1 17.96 -36.72 -27.81
CA MET A 1 16.86 -36.45 -26.85
C MET A 1 17.18 -35.14 -26.15
N VAL A 2 16.41 -34.09 -26.44
CA VAL A 2 16.53 -32.79 -25.78
C VAL A 2 15.85 -32.93 -24.41
N PRO A 3 16.49 -32.55 -23.29
CA PRO A 3 15.80 -32.58 -21.99
C PRO A 3 14.62 -31.61 -22.02
N PRO A 4 13.47 -31.94 -21.39
CA PRO A 4 12.38 -30.98 -21.27
C PRO A 4 12.86 -29.78 -20.45
N SER A 5 12.70 -28.57 -21.00
CA SER A 5 12.89 -27.30 -20.30
C SER A 5 12.07 -27.29 -19.00
N PRO A 6 12.57 -26.70 -17.90
CA PRO A 6 11.76 -26.51 -16.72
C PRO A 6 10.57 -25.62 -17.09
N SER A 7 9.35 -26.10 -16.88
CA SER A 7 8.15 -25.26 -16.93
C SER A 7 8.38 -24.09 -15.98
N ALA A 8 8.51 -22.89 -16.55
CA ALA A 8 8.48 -21.67 -15.76
C ALA A 8 7.21 -21.69 -14.91
N VAL A 9 7.36 -21.66 -13.58
CA VAL A 9 6.24 -21.42 -12.68
C VAL A 9 5.76 -20.01 -13.03
N ALA A 10 4.61 -19.92 -13.69
CA ALA A 10 3.99 -18.64 -13.98
C ALA A 10 3.62 -17.98 -12.65
N GLY A 11 4.18 -16.81 -12.37
CA GLY A 11 3.77 -15.97 -11.25
C GLY A 11 2.31 -15.52 -11.39
N PRO A 12 1.73 -14.93 -10.33
CA PRO A 12 0.38 -14.40 -10.41
C PRO A 12 0.30 -13.35 -11.53
N THR A 13 -0.68 -13.50 -12.41
CA THR A 13 -0.93 -12.56 -13.51
C THR A 13 -2.20 -11.78 -13.21
N VAL A 14 -2.08 -10.47 -13.10
CA VAL A 14 -3.25 -9.58 -12.97
C VAL A 14 -4.02 -9.57 -14.29
N PRO A 15 -5.36 -9.72 -14.29
CA PRO A 15 -6.13 -9.69 -15.51
C PRO A 15 -6.15 -8.28 -16.07
N SER A 16 -5.52 -8.03 -17.22
CA SER A 16 -5.59 -6.72 -17.85
C SER A 16 -7.03 -6.32 -18.14
N PRO A 17 -7.46 -5.10 -17.77
CA PRO A 17 -8.81 -4.65 -18.05
C PRO A 17 -8.98 -4.53 -19.55
N ARG A 18 -10.18 -4.84 -20.03
CA ARG A 18 -10.48 -4.67 -21.45
C ARG A 18 -10.28 -3.19 -21.81
N PRO A 19 -9.78 -2.85 -23.02
CA PRO A 19 -9.64 -1.46 -23.44
C PRO A 19 -10.94 -0.67 -23.25
N GLY A 20 -10.85 0.50 -22.60
CA GLY A 20 -12.00 1.35 -22.27
C GLY A 20 -12.72 0.99 -20.97
N VAL A 21 -12.28 -0.04 -20.26
CA VAL A 21 -12.77 -0.38 -18.93
C VAL A 21 -11.88 0.28 -17.88
N THR A 22 -12.32 1.44 -17.39
CA THR A 22 -11.70 2.15 -16.27
C THR A 22 -12.45 1.85 -14.97
N ALA A 23 -11.88 2.27 -13.85
CA ALA A 23 -12.60 2.22 -12.60
C ALA A 23 -13.92 3.00 -12.67
N ASP A 24 -14.94 2.52 -11.97
CA ASP A 24 -16.24 3.16 -11.96
C ASP A 24 -16.27 4.39 -11.03
N ALA A 25 -17.21 5.30 -11.28
CA ALA A 25 -17.28 6.57 -10.54
C ALA A 25 -17.49 6.37 -9.02
N ALA A 26 -18.09 5.26 -8.59
CA ALA A 26 -18.27 4.97 -7.17
C ALA A 26 -16.93 4.58 -6.53
N SER A 27 -16.11 3.79 -7.21
CA SER A 27 -14.75 3.45 -6.77
C SER A 27 -13.85 4.68 -6.73
N GLU A 28 -13.95 5.56 -7.73
CA GLU A 28 -13.22 6.84 -7.75
C GLU A 28 -13.63 7.76 -6.59
N ALA A 29 -14.94 7.85 -6.30
CA ALA A 29 -15.45 8.63 -5.18
C ALA A 29 -15.01 8.04 -3.83
N LYS A 30 -14.98 6.71 -3.70
CA LYS A 30 -14.51 6.02 -2.50
C LYS A 30 -13.00 6.20 -2.32
N ALA A 31 -12.20 6.09 -3.38
CA ALA A 31 -10.76 6.35 -3.35
C ALA A 31 -10.46 7.79 -2.92
N ALA A 32 -11.21 8.77 -3.42
CA ALA A 32 -11.08 10.17 -3.00
C ALA A 32 -11.50 10.38 -1.52
N ALA A 33 -12.58 9.73 -1.07
CA ALA A 33 -13.01 9.79 0.33
C ALA A 33 -12.01 9.14 1.29
N TRP A 34 -11.40 8.03 0.87
CA TRP A 34 -10.31 7.37 1.58
C TRP A 34 -9.07 8.25 1.66
N LEU A 35 -8.63 8.86 0.54
CA LEU A 35 -7.52 9.80 0.56
C LEU A 35 -7.78 10.99 1.49
N ALA A 36 -8.98 11.57 1.45
CA ALA A 36 -9.37 12.68 2.33
C ALA A 36 -9.53 12.26 3.80
N GLY A 37 -9.84 11.00 4.06
CA GLY A 37 -9.99 10.41 5.38
C GLY A 37 -8.72 9.79 5.96
N ALA A 38 -7.64 9.69 5.16
CA ALA A 38 -6.36 9.12 5.56
C ALA A 38 -5.83 9.83 6.81
N ARG A 39 -5.48 9.04 7.83
CA ARG A 39 -4.89 9.57 9.05
C ARG A 39 -3.39 9.71 8.85
N VAL A 40 -2.88 10.91 9.08
CA VAL A 40 -1.44 11.20 9.10
C VAL A 40 -1.08 11.88 10.42
N PRO A 41 0.16 11.72 10.91
CA PRO A 41 0.57 12.31 12.16
C PRO A 41 0.40 13.83 12.20
N PRO A 42 0.19 14.42 13.39
CA PRO A 42 0.20 15.87 13.55
C PRO A 42 1.50 16.48 12.99
N GLY A 43 1.39 17.56 12.23
CA GLY A 43 2.55 18.20 11.60
C GLY A 43 2.96 17.61 10.24
N ALA A 44 2.27 16.57 9.77
CA ALA A 44 2.41 16.09 8.40
C ALA A 44 2.01 17.19 7.39
N THR A 45 2.90 17.50 6.45
CA THR A 45 2.67 18.46 5.38
C THR A 45 2.55 17.74 4.06
N LEU A 46 1.43 17.92 3.36
CA LEU A 46 1.20 17.33 2.05
C LEU A 46 2.18 17.94 1.03
N VAL A 47 2.87 17.09 0.29
CA VAL A 47 3.83 17.47 -0.76
C VAL A 47 3.48 16.81 -2.08
N LYS A 48 3.93 17.39 -3.19
CA LYS A 48 3.65 16.85 -4.53
C LYS A 48 4.48 15.62 -4.87
N SER A 49 5.64 15.49 -4.26
CA SER A 49 6.62 14.43 -4.49
C SER A 49 7.50 14.29 -3.26
N PRO A 50 8.11 13.11 -3.03
CA PRO A 50 9.05 12.95 -1.93
C PRO A 50 10.24 13.90 -2.07
N PRO A 51 10.82 14.39 -0.96
CA PRO A 51 12.04 15.18 -0.98
C PRO A 51 13.21 14.45 -1.67
N PRO A 52 14.14 15.19 -2.32
CA PRO A 52 15.35 14.59 -2.85
C PRO A 52 16.17 13.90 -1.74
N GLY A 53 16.70 12.71 -2.05
CA GLY A 53 17.52 11.94 -1.10
C GLY A 53 16.73 11.01 -0.18
N THR A 54 15.40 10.97 -0.31
CA THR A 54 14.57 9.91 0.30
C THR A 54 14.59 8.67 -0.60
N ALA A 55 14.78 7.50 0.02
CA ALA A 55 14.63 6.20 -0.64
C ALA A 55 13.44 5.49 0.00
N ILE A 56 12.28 5.53 -0.65
CA ILE A 56 11.07 4.83 -0.19
C ILE A 56 11.07 3.46 -0.85
N ASP A 57 11.05 2.42 -0.02
CA ASP A 57 10.81 1.07 -0.51
C ASP A 57 9.29 0.90 -0.67
N ASP A 58 8.81 1.10 -1.90
CA ASP A 58 7.42 0.78 -2.24
C ASP A 58 7.26 -0.73 -2.07
N GLN A 59 6.58 -1.13 -1.00
CA GLN A 59 6.18 -2.53 -0.89
C GLN A 59 5.29 -2.81 -2.11
N GLU A 60 5.54 -3.95 -2.77
CA GLU A 60 4.71 -4.44 -3.86
C GLU A 60 3.35 -4.82 -3.27
N GLN A 61 2.55 -3.82 -2.90
CA GLN A 61 1.18 -4.04 -2.51
C GLN A 61 0.49 -4.50 -3.77
N GLY A 62 0.18 -5.78 -3.76
CA GLY A 62 -0.50 -6.47 -4.81
C GLY A 62 -1.91 -5.94 -4.98
N TRP A 63 -2.03 -4.86 -5.75
CA TRP A 63 -3.24 -4.48 -6.46
C TRP A 63 -3.49 -5.53 -7.53
N TRP A 64 -3.88 -6.72 -7.06
CA TRP A 64 -3.99 -7.91 -7.88
C TRP A 64 -5.21 -7.86 -8.80
N CYS A 65 -6.03 -6.82 -8.74
CA CYS A 65 -7.28 -6.72 -9.45
C CYS A 65 -7.29 -5.53 -10.39
N GLU A 66 -7.95 -5.67 -11.54
CA GLU A 66 -8.17 -4.56 -12.45
C GLU A 66 -9.59 -4.60 -13.05
N PRO A 67 -10.20 -3.44 -13.35
CA PRO A 67 -9.71 -2.10 -13.02
C PRO A 67 -9.84 -1.79 -11.53
N MET A 68 -8.97 -0.95 -10.98
CA MET A 68 -9.10 -0.38 -9.64
C MET A 68 -8.95 1.14 -9.70
N ALA A 69 -9.63 1.85 -8.80
CA ALA A 69 -9.43 3.28 -8.62
C ALA A 69 -8.23 3.50 -7.71
N GLU A 70 -7.09 3.82 -8.30
CA GLU A 70 -5.83 4.03 -7.59
C GLU A 70 -5.60 5.51 -7.29
N ARG A 71 -5.01 5.80 -6.13
CA ARG A 71 -4.54 7.13 -5.73
C ARG A 71 -3.26 7.04 -4.93
N GLU A 72 -2.46 8.08 -5.06
CA GLU A 72 -1.22 8.22 -4.30
C GLU A 72 -1.12 9.63 -3.70
N ALA A 73 -0.43 9.73 -2.56
CA ALA A 73 -0.10 11.01 -1.95
C ALA A 73 1.15 10.92 -1.09
N TYR A 74 1.81 12.06 -0.93
CA TYR A 74 3.05 12.16 -0.17
C TYR A 74 2.92 13.19 0.95
N TRP A 75 3.46 12.86 2.12
CA TRP A 75 3.62 13.82 3.21
C TRP A 75 5.04 13.81 3.74
N THR A 76 5.53 14.97 4.16
CA THR A 76 6.71 15.09 5.02
C THR A 76 6.26 15.33 6.44
N VAL A 77 6.85 14.62 7.40
CA VAL A 77 6.60 14.80 8.83
C VAL A 77 7.89 15.30 9.48
N SER A 78 7.83 16.46 10.14
CA SER A 78 8.95 17.02 10.89
C SER A 78 8.74 16.88 12.39
N GLY A 79 9.80 16.56 13.14
CA GLY A 79 9.74 16.38 14.59
C GLY A 79 9.30 14.98 15.02
N MET A 80 9.23 14.03 14.08
CA MET A 80 9.04 12.60 14.34
C MET A 80 9.97 11.82 13.42
N THR A 81 10.67 10.85 13.99
CA THR A 81 11.41 9.82 13.25
C THR A 81 10.45 8.92 12.47
N MET A 82 10.96 8.19 11.47
CA MET A 82 10.18 7.23 10.71
C MET A 82 9.51 6.18 11.61
N VAL A 83 10.26 5.66 12.60
CA VAL A 83 9.76 4.69 13.59
C VAL A 83 8.61 5.26 14.42
N GLU A 84 8.70 6.52 14.84
CA GLU A 84 7.62 7.18 15.58
C GLU A 84 6.38 7.39 14.71
N VAL A 85 6.56 7.73 13.42
CA VAL A 85 5.47 7.84 12.45
C VAL A 85 4.79 6.48 12.23
N ALA A 86 5.56 5.41 12.04
CA ALA A 86 5.03 4.06 11.87
C ALA A 86 4.18 3.62 13.07
N ASN A 87 4.72 3.78 14.28
CA ASN A 87 4.00 3.46 15.51
C ASN A 87 2.74 4.32 15.68
N TRP A 88 2.78 5.59 15.28
CA TRP A 88 1.60 6.46 15.30
C TRP A 88 0.52 5.95 14.35
N LEU A 89 0.87 5.61 13.10
CA LEU A 89 -0.07 5.10 12.10
C LEU A 89 -0.74 3.80 12.55
N ARG A 90 0.04 2.88 13.14
CA ARG A 90 -0.49 1.62 13.71
C ARG A 90 -1.51 1.84 14.82
N ALA A 91 -1.35 2.91 15.60
CA ALA A 91 -2.27 3.27 16.68
C ALA A 91 -3.48 4.10 16.20
N HIS A 92 -3.46 4.63 14.98
CA HIS A 92 -4.46 5.56 14.46
C HIS A 92 -4.91 5.15 13.04
N PRO A 93 -5.60 4.01 12.89
CA PRO A 93 -6.12 3.61 11.58
C PRO A 93 -7.04 4.68 10.98
N SER A 94 -7.04 4.76 9.66
CA SER A 94 -7.86 5.69 8.90
C SER A 94 -9.34 5.33 9.02
N ASN A 95 -10.20 6.32 8.80
CA ASN A 95 -11.63 6.19 9.08
C ASN A 95 -12.27 4.94 8.42
N GLY A 96 -12.68 3.98 9.25
CA GLY A 96 -13.38 2.77 8.82
C GLY A 96 -12.49 1.61 8.36
N LEU A 97 -11.17 1.77 8.48
CA LEU A 97 -10.19 0.72 8.17
C LEU A 97 -9.52 0.23 9.45
N THR A 98 -8.73 -0.82 9.31
CA THR A 98 -7.95 -1.42 10.40
C THR A 98 -6.54 -1.63 9.93
N VAL A 99 -5.57 -1.40 10.83
CA VAL A 99 -4.20 -1.82 10.57
C VAL A 99 -4.15 -3.33 10.62
N VAL A 100 -3.86 -3.94 9.49
CA VAL A 100 -3.82 -5.41 9.32
C VAL A 100 -2.40 -5.95 9.28
N ASP A 101 -1.42 -5.10 8.96
CA ASP A 101 -0.02 -5.46 8.87
C ASP A 101 0.90 -4.22 8.99
N PRO A 102 2.08 -4.32 9.62
CA PRO A 102 2.51 -5.44 10.46
C PRO A 102 1.64 -5.58 11.72
N PRO A 103 1.71 -6.72 12.43
CA PRO A 103 0.93 -6.94 13.65
C PRO A 103 1.11 -5.78 14.65
N PRO A 104 0.08 -5.38 15.42
CA PRO A 104 0.09 -4.16 16.23
C PRO A 104 1.21 -4.03 17.29
N LEU A 105 1.94 -5.11 17.57
CA LEU A 105 3.03 -5.15 18.55
C LEU A 105 4.42 -5.18 17.91
N GLU A 106 4.50 -5.18 16.58
CA GLU A 106 5.77 -5.12 15.88
C GLU A 106 6.32 -3.70 15.96
N THR A 107 7.50 -3.56 16.58
CA THR A 107 8.23 -2.31 16.64
C THR A 107 9.33 -2.37 15.58
N PRO A 108 9.43 -1.37 14.68
CA PRO A 108 10.48 -1.34 13.67
C PRO A 108 11.84 -1.27 14.36
N SER A 109 12.88 -1.80 13.70
CA SER A 109 14.24 -1.65 14.21
C SER A 109 14.59 -0.16 14.36
N PRO A 110 15.30 0.28 15.42
CA PRO A 110 15.65 1.69 15.60
C PRO A 110 16.52 2.26 14.47
N ASP A 111 17.21 1.41 13.72
CA ASP A 111 18.03 1.75 12.55
C ASP A 111 17.31 1.51 11.20
N ALA A 112 16.01 1.17 11.23
CA ALA A 112 15.22 1.02 10.03
C ALA A 112 15.17 2.35 9.27
N THR A 113 15.40 2.27 7.96
CA THR A 113 15.33 3.42 7.05
C THR A 113 14.04 3.44 6.23
N ASN A 114 13.35 2.32 6.18
CA ASN A 114 12.05 2.13 5.56
C ASN A 114 11.15 1.26 6.45
N ASP A 115 9.85 1.44 6.31
CA ASP A 115 8.82 0.64 6.96
C ASP A 115 7.49 0.80 6.20
N TYR A 116 6.47 0.03 6.57
CA TYR A 116 5.13 0.16 6.01
C TYR A 116 4.04 -0.10 7.05
N VAL A 117 2.84 0.40 6.73
CA VAL A 117 1.61 0.12 7.50
C VAL A 117 0.46 -0.10 6.51
N HIS A 118 -0.15 -1.27 6.57
CA HIS A 118 -1.33 -1.64 5.78
C HIS A 118 -2.58 -1.34 6.58
N ASP A 119 -3.36 -0.39 6.10
CA ASP A 119 -4.66 -0.01 6.64
C ASP A 119 -5.76 -0.46 5.67
N PHE A 120 -6.42 -1.58 5.99
CA PHE A 120 -7.33 -2.28 5.09
C PHE A 120 -8.65 -2.64 5.79
N PRO A 121 -9.73 -2.91 5.03
CA PRO A 121 -11.00 -3.37 5.59
C PRO A 121 -10.91 -4.73 6.30
N SER A 122 -10.00 -5.61 5.85
CA SER A 122 -9.71 -6.91 6.46
C SER A 122 -8.34 -7.44 5.99
N PRO A 123 -7.74 -8.43 6.69
CA PRO A 123 -6.46 -9.03 6.28
C PRO A 123 -6.48 -9.67 4.89
N THR A 124 -7.66 -10.06 4.39
CA THR A 124 -7.85 -10.71 3.09
C THR A 124 -8.38 -9.77 2.01
N ALA A 125 -8.47 -8.47 2.30
CA ALA A 125 -8.97 -7.49 1.35
C ALA A 125 -7.95 -7.23 0.23
N PHE A 126 -8.47 -7.03 -0.99
CA PHE A 126 -7.68 -6.62 -2.17
C PHE A 126 -7.77 -5.11 -2.44
N GLU A 127 -8.52 -4.37 -1.63
CA GLU A 127 -8.57 -2.91 -1.63
C GLU A 127 -8.21 -2.38 -0.24
N GLY A 128 -7.51 -1.25 -0.19
CA GLY A 128 -7.08 -0.64 1.06
C GLY A 128 -6.07 0.48 0.83
N MET A 129 -5.31 0.77 1.88
CA MET A 129 -4.31 1.82 1.94
C MET A 129 -2.99 1.26 2.47
N THR A 130 -1.91 1.51 1.76
CA THR A 130 -0.54 1.18 2.18
C THR A 130 0.21 2.48 2.40
N PHE A 131 0.66 2.68 3.64
CA PHE A 131 1.53 3.78 4.01
C PHE A 131 2.96 3.27 3.98
N ASN A 132 3.69 3.54 2.90
CA ASN A 132 5.13 3.31 2.82
C ASN A 132 5.85 4.48 3.49
N LEU A 133 6.83 4.18 4.33
CA LEU A 133 7.51 5.13 5.18
C LEU A 133 9.00 5.10 4.91
N ALA A 134 9.63 6.27 4.91
CA ALA A 134 11.07 6.38 4.78
C ALA A 134 11.63 7.45 5.72
N THR A 135 12.85 7.22 6.19
CA THR A 135 13.62 8.20 6.95
C THR A 135 14.05 9.35 6.05
N TRP A 136 13.91 10.58 6.55
CA TRP A 136 14.36 11.78 5.86
C TRP A 136 15.04 12.71 6.86
N GLY A 137 16.38 12.67 6.92
CA GLY A 137 17.11 13.35 7.99
C GLY A 137 16.95 12.63 9.34
N ASN A 138 17.35 13.29 10.43
CA ASN A 138 17.43 12.64 11.75
C ASN A 138 16.09 12.62 12.50
N ASP A 139 15.26 13.65 12.35
CA ASP A 139 13.98 13.83 13.06
C ASP A 139 12.85 14.13 12.08
N SER A 140 12.90 13.54 10.90
CA SER A 140 11.84 13.69 9.90
C SER A 140 11.65 12.41 9.11
N ALA A 141 10.45 12.25 8.59
CA ALA A 141 10.03 11.09 7.84
C ALA A 141 9.22 11.52 6.63
N VAL A 142 9.14 10.62 5.65
CA VAL A 142 8.28 10.75 4.49
C VAL A 142 7.28 9.62 4.51
N ILE A 143 6.03 9.96 4.20
CA ILE A 143 4.94 9.03 4.02
C ILE A 143 4.58 9.04 2.55
N HIS A 144 4.60 7.88 1.90
CA HIS A 144 3.99 7.62 0.61
C HIS A 144 2.77 6.74 0.83
N LEU A 145 1.58 7.31 0.68
CA LEU A 145 0.34 6.55 0.67
C LEU A 145 0.05 6.08 -0.73
N GLN A 146 -0.18 4.78 -0.87
CA GLN A 146 -0.79 4.17 -2.05
C GLN A 146 -2.12 3.58 -1.62
N LEU A 147 -3.17 3.80 -2.42
CA LEU A 147 -4.46 3.18 -2.17
C LEU A 147 -5.09 2.74 -3.47
N ALA A 148 -5.85 1.64 -3.38
CA ALA A 148 -6.61 1.13 -4.50
C ALA A 148 -7.97 0.65 -4.02
N VAL A 149 -9.00 0.97 -4.78
CA VAL A 149 -10.40 0.61 -4.51
C VAL A 149 -10.93 -0.26 -5.64
N LEU A 150 -11.59 -1.37 -5.30
CA LEU A 150 -12.18 -2.25 -6.28
C LEU A 150 -13.34 -1.55 -7.00
N SER A 151 -13.41 -1.76 -8.30
CA SER A 151 -14.57 -1.47 -9.15
C SER A 151 -15.54 -2.63 -9.15
N THR A 152 -16.78 -2.34 -9.50
CA THR A 152 -17.86 -3.35 -9.57
C THR A 152 -17.53 -4.49 -10.55
N ASN A 153 -16.69 -4.20 -11.53
CA ASN A 153 -16.23 -5.12 -12.58
C ASN A 153 -14.75 -5.55 -12.42
N SER A 154 -14.12 -5.31 -11.27
CA SER A 154 -12.75 -5.76 -11.03
C SER A 154 -12.65 -7.27 -11.14
N ALA A 155 -11.62 -7.74 -11.85
CA ALA A 155 -11.21 -9.13 -11.86
C ALA A 155 -9.82 -9.23 -11.23
N CYS A 156 -9.69 -10.12 -10.24
CA CYS A 156 -8.42 -10.33 -9.54
C CYS A 156 -7.58 -11.42 -10.19
N ALA A 157 -6.27 -11.32 -10.02
CA ALA A 157 -5.31 -12.34 -10.37
C ALA A 157 -5.72 -13.67 -9.74
N THR A 158 -5.29 -14.75 -10.35
CA THR A 158 -5.37 -16.07 -9.72
C THR A 158 -3.95 -16.53 -9.46
N ALA A 159 -3.68 -16.99 -8.24
CA ALA A 159 -2.39 -17.58 -7.93
C ALA A 159 -2.15 -18.83 -8.80
N GLY A 160 -0.91 -19.00 -9.26
CA GLY A 160 -0.50 -20.25 -9.91
C GLY A 160 -0.57 -21.45 -8.95
N PRO A 161 -0.50 -22.70 -9.46
CA PRO A 161 -0.51 -23.89 -8.61
C PRO A 161 0.57 -23.83 -7.52
N GLY A 162 0.17 -23.94 -6.25
CA GLY A 162 1.08 -23.92 -5.10
C GLY A 162 1.60 -22.53 -4.70
N GLN A 163 1.00 -21.46 -5.22
CA GLN A 163 1.28 -20.07 -4.84
C GLN A 163 0.07 -19.46 -4.10
N GLN A 164 0.30 -18.41 -3.32
CA GLN A 164 -0.74 -17.54 -2.77
C GLN A 164 -0.49 -16.11 -3.27
N LEU A 165 -1.57 -15.35 -3.49
CA LEU A 165 -1.46 -13.92 -3.68
C LEU A 165 -1.19 -13.28 -2.31
N MET A 166 -0.22 -12.38 -2.24
CA MET A 166 -0.03 -11.61 -1.02
C MET A 166 -1.30 -10.78 -0.79
N THR A 167 -1.90 -10.91 0.39
CA THR A 167 -3.03 -10.09 0.81
C THR A 167 -2.58 -9.04 1.81
N ALA A 168 -3.47 -8.15 2.20
CA ALA A 168 -3.16 -7.05 3.11
C ALA A 168 -2.50 -7.49 4.43
N GLY A 169 -2.78 -8.71 4.92
CA GLY A 169 -2.21 -9.29 6.15
C GLY A 169 -0.98 -10.19 5.95
N GLY A 170 -0.33 -10.19 4.77
CA GLY A 170 0.73 -11.14 4.40
C GLY A 170 0.23 -12.34 3.64
#